data_AF-A0A5C6AYZ3-F1
#
_entry.id   AF-A0A5C6AYZ3-F1
#
_cell.length_a   1.000
_cell.length_b   1.000
_cell.length_c   1.000
_cell.angle_alpha   90.00
_cell.angle_beta   90.00
_cell.angle_gamma   90.00
#
_symmetry.space_group_name_H-M   'P 1'
#
loop_
_entity.id
_entity.type
_entity.pdbx_description
1 polymer ?
#
loop_
_entity_poly.entity_id
_entity_poly.type
_entity_poly.pdbx_seq_one_letter_code
_entity_poly.pdbx_strand_id
1 'polypeptide(L)'
;MMNDDISEILQAEWSADQVLQLFDDLRDGSDVQHVQLKSARTDATVTLAEARDSFAAQEAVAIQVRYVFENEMWCDTIMPGDPTTKIIRNRVPNA
;
A
#
# COMPACT_ATOMS: atom_id res chain seq x y z
N MET A 1 -24.48 -13.02 -18.10
CA MET A 1 -24.46 -11.60 -17.70
C MET A 1 -23.08 -11.35 -17.14
N MET A 2 -22.34 -10.40 -17.73
CA MET A 2 -21.07 -9.92 -17.18
C MET A 2 -21.39 -9.32 -15.80
N ASN A 3 -20.89 -9.93 -14.73
CA ASN A 3 -20.86 -9.23 -13.45
C ASN A 3 -19.86 -8.11 -13.66
N ASP A 4 -20.35 -6.88 -13.73
CA ASP A 4 -19.52 -5.69 -13.78
C ASP A 4 -18.45 -5.80 -12.68
N ASP A 5 -17.18 -5.84 -13.09
CA ASP A 5 -16.01 -5.76 -12.23
C ASP A 5 -16.01 -4.38 -11.56
N ILE A 6 -16.84 -4.22 -10.53
CA ILE A 6 -16.89 -2.98 -9.75
C ILE A 6 -15.55 -2.91 -9.03
N SER A 7 -14.65 -2.07 -9.54
CA SER A 7 -13.42 -1.67 -8.84
C SER A 7 -13.79 -1.28 -7.41
N GLU A 8 -13.38 -2.11 -6.46
CA GLU A 8 -13.63 -1.86 -5.06
C GLU A 8 -12.57 -0.87 -4.56
N ILE A 9 -13.04 0.28 -4.08
CA ILE A 9 -12.20 1.32 -3.47
C ILE A 9 -12.58 1.43 -2.01
N LEU A 10 -11.68 1.00 -1.12
CA LEU A 10 -11.81 1.17 0.31
C LEU A 10 -10.92 2.33 0.76
N GLN A 11 -11.44 3.22 1.60
CA GLN A 11 -10.67 4.32 2.20
C GLN A 11 -10.79 4.26 3.72
N ALA A 12 -9.66 4.37 4.41
CA ALA A 12 -9.60 4.37 5.86
C ALA A 12 -8.48 5.28 6.39
N GLU A 13 -8.63 5.71 7.64
CA GLU A 13 -7.62 6.45 8.41
C GLU A 13 -7.07 5.54 9.50
N TRP A 14 -5.78 5.24 9.44
CA TRP A 14 -5.11 4.27 10.32
C TRP A 14 -4.05 4.97 11.19
N SER A 15 -3.79 4.42 12.38
CA SER A 15 -2.63 4.82 13.18
C SER A 15 -1.33 4.34 12.55
N ALA A 16 -0.20 4.95 12.90
CA ALA A 16 1.11 4.53 12.42
C ALA A 16 1.38 3.04 12.74
N ASP A 17 1.01 2.57 13.93
CA ASP A 17 1.18 1.17 14.34
C ASP A 17 0.39 0.19 13.46
N GLN A 18 -0.83 0.56 13.06
CA GLN A 18 -1.63 -0.26 12.14
C GLN A 18 -0.99 -0.35 10.75
N VAL A 19 -0.38 0.74 10.27
CA VAL A 19 0.33 0.74 9.00
C VAL A 19 1.64 -0.04 9.09
N LEU A 20 2.35 0.03 10.21
CA LEU A 20 3.53 -0.81 10.43
C LEU A 20 3.17 -2.30 10.45
N GLN A 21 2.05 -2.65 11.10
CA GLN A 21 1.52 -4.02 11.05
C GLN A 21 1.14 -4.44 9.63
N LEU A 22 0.56 -3.54 8.82
CA LEU A 22 0.26 -3.84 7.41
C LEU A 22 1.50 -4.26 6.62
N PHE A 23 2.65 -3.62 6.85
CA PHE A 23 3.90 -4.02 6.19
C PHE A 23 4.34 -5.44 6.58
N ASP A 24 4.15 -5.83 7.85
CA ASP A 24 4.43 -7.20 8.30
C ASP A 24 3.44 -8.20 7.68
N ASP A 25 2.14 -7.86 7.63
CA ASP A 25 1.11 -8.70 7.02
C ASP A 25 1.35 -8.89 5.52
N LEU A 26 1.74 -7.84 4.80
CA LEU A 26 2.08 -7.89 3.37
C LEU A 26 3.34 -8.73 3.11
N ARG A 27 4.34 -8.68 4.00
CA ARG A 27 5.55 -9.50 3.91
C ARG A 27 5.23 -10.98 4.05
N ASP A 28 4.37 -11.32 5.00
CA ASP A 28 4.16 -12.71 5.42
C ASP A 28 2.99 -13.39 4.69
N GLY A 29 2.03 -12.61 4.18
CA GLY A 29 0.75 -13.12 3.65
C GLY A 29 0.47 -12.83 2.18
N SER A 30 1.28 -12.00 1.51
CA SER A 30 0.99 -11.52 0.16
C SER A 30 2.17 -11.70 -0.79
N ASP A 31 1.87 -11.85 -2.08
CA ASP A 31 2.88 -11.79 -3.13
C ASP A 31 3.02 -10.34 -3.61
N VAL A 32 4.02 -9.63 -3.06
CA VAL A 32 4.28 -8.22 -3.38
C VAL A 32 4.99 -8.10 -4.72
N GLN A 33 4.27 -7.52 -5.69
CA GLN A 33 4.72 -7.39 -7.08
C GLN A 33 5.48 -6.09 -7.34
N HIS A 34 5.08 -5.01 -6.67
CA HIS A 34 5.67 -3.70 -6.89
C HIS A 34 5.49 -2.78 -5.69
N VAL A 35 6.52 -2.00 -5.37
CA VAL A 35 6.44 -0.93 -4.36
C VAL A 35 7.04 0.34 -4.94
N GLN A 36 6.25 1.41 -4.98
CA GLN A 36 6.70 2.75 -5.35
C GLN A 36 6.72 3.62 -4.10
N LEU A 37 7.85 4.27 -3.83
CA LEU A 37 8.01 5.22 -2.73
C LEU A 37 8.23 6.62 -3.29
N LYS A 38 7.40 7.55 -2.84
CA LYS A 38 7.61 8.98 -2.98
C LYS A 38 8.05 9.56 -1.64
N SER A 39 9.15 10.31 -1.66
CA SER A 39 9.67 11.08 -0.53
C SER A 39 10.08 12.48 -1.02
N ALA A 40 10.62 13.31 -0.13
CA ALA A 40 11.22 14.59 -0.54
C ALA A 40 12.45 14.42 -1.46
N ARG A 41 13.10 13.24 -1.44
CA ARG A 41 14.38 13.00 -2.12
C ARG A 41 14.26 12.12 -3.37
N THR A 42 13.22 11.30 -3.44
CA THR A 42 13.09 10.30 -4.51
C THR A 42 11.61 10.02 -4.83
N ASP A 43 11.38 9.59 -6.06
CA ASP A 43 10.16 8.95 -6.52
C ASP A 43 10.61 7.71 -7.30
N ALA A 44 10.70 6.58 -6.60
CA ALA A 44 11.37 5.39 -7.12
C ALA A 44 10.68 4.09 -6.69
N THR A 45 10.90 3.07 -7.51
CA THR A 45 10.60 1.69 -7.14
C THR A 45 11.61 1.22 -6.09
N VAL A 46 11.11 0.69 -4.99
CA VAL A 46 11.89 0.23 -3.84
C VAL A 46 11.42 -1.16 -3.40
N THR A 47 12.10 -1.74 -2.42
CA THR A 47 11.62 -2.94 -1.72
C THR A 47 10.54 -2.59 -0.69
N LEU A 48 9.74 -3.58 -0.28
CA LEU A 48 8.76 -3.41 0.80
C LEU A 48 9.43 -2.96 2.11
N ALA A 49 10.62 -3.50 2.42
CA ALA A 49 11.38 -3.16 3.61
C ALA A 49 11.84 -1.69 3.60
N GLU A 50 12.38 -1.19 2.49
CA GLU A 50 12.78 0.21 2.35
C GLU A 50 11.58 1.17 2.47
N ALA A 51 10.42 0.80 1.92
CA ALA A 51 9.20 1.58 2.07
C ALA A 51 8.71 1.62 3.52
N ARG A 52 8.74 0.48 4.23
CA ARG A 52 8.43 0.39 5.67
C ARG A 52 9.36 1.27 6.49
N ASP A 53 10.66 1.21 6.23
CA ASP A 53 11.65 1.99 6.97
C ASP A 53 11.50 3.49 6.69
N SER A 54 11.20 3.89 5.45
CA SER A 54 10.91 5.28 5.11
C SER A 54 9.62 5.79 5.77
N PHE A 55 8.60 4.94 5.89
CA PHE A 55 7.38 5.26 6.65
C PHE A 55 7.69 5.48 8.14
N ALA A 56 8.42 4.55 8.76
CA ALA A 56 8.79 4.62 10.17
C ALA A 56 9.66 5.85 10.49
N ALA A 57 10.55 6.24 9.56
CA ALA A 57 11.38 7.43 9.67
C ALA A 57 10.63 8.75 9.36
N GLN A 58 9.34 8.69 9.01
CA GLN A 58 8.52 9.84 8.60
C GLN A 58 9.08 10.58 7.37
N GLU A 59 9.78 9.88 6.48
CA GLU A 59 10.35 10.44 5.26
C GLU A 59 9.45 10.19 4.03
N ALA A 60 8.57 9.20 4.12
CA ALA A 60 7.62 8.87 3.08
C ALA A 60 6.52 9.94 2.94
N VAL A 61 6.30 10.41 1.72
CA VAL A 61 5.18 11.28 1.34
C VAL A 61 4.01 10.45 0.81
N ALA A 62 4.31 9.39 0.05
CA ALA A 62 3.33 8.40 -0.39
C ALA A 62 4.03 7.07 -0.69
N ILE A 63 3.34 5.96 -0.44
CA ILE A 63 3.79 4.63 -0.80
C ILE A 63 2.66 3.95 -1.57
N GLN A 64 2.98 3.35 -2.71
CA GLN A 64 2.05 2.50 -3.45
C GLN A 64 2.56 1.06 -3.42
N VAL A 65 1.72 0.11 -3.01
CA VAL A 65 2.07 -1.31 -2.98
C VAL A 65 1.08 -2.07 -3.87
N ARG A 66 1.59 -2.80 -4.86
CA ARG A 66 0.81 -3.76 -5.65
C ARG A 66 1.17 -5.17 -5.23
N TYR A 67 0.16 -5.98 -4.97
CA TYR A 67 0.33 -7.33 -4.46
C TYR A 67 -0.83 -8.24 -4.85
N VAL A 68 -0.60 -9.54 -4.77
CA VAL A 68 -1.64 -10.56 -4.88
C VAL A 68 -1.93 -11.11 -3.49
N PHE A 69 -3.21 -11.11 -3.10
CA PHE A 69 -3.72 -11.71 -1.87
C PHE A 69 -4.97 -12.52 -2.21
N GLU A 70 -5.04 -13.77 -1.77
CA GLU A 70 -6.17 -14.68 -2.07
C GLU A 70 -6.54 -14.79 -3.58
N ASN A 71 -5.53 -14.75 -4.46
CA ASN A 71 -5.66 -14.75 -5.94
C ASN A 71 -6.28 -13.47 -6.54
N GLU A 72 -6.44 -12.43 -5.74
CA GLU A 72 -6.94 -11.12 -6.18
C GLU A 72 -5.79 -10.13 -6.22
N MET A 73 -5.75 -9.28 -7.26
CA MET A 73 -4.77 -8.22 -7.36
C MET A 73 -5.27 -6.99 -6.59
N TRP A 74 -4.39 -6.45 -5.76
CA TRP A 74 -4.65 -5.27 -4.95
C TRP A 74 -3.59 -4.21 -5.19
N CYS A 75 -4.00 -2.96 -4.99
CA CYS A 75 -3.15 -1.80 -5.00
C CYS A 75 -3.50 -0.89 -3.82
N ASP A 76 -2.60 -0.82 -2.86
CA ASP A 76 -2.71 0.06 -1.69
C ASP A 76 -1.94 1.35 -1.96
N THR A 77 -2.55 2.50 -1.67
CA THR A 77 -1.89 3.80 -1.60
C THR A 77 -1.92 4.26 -0.14
N ILE A 78 -0.73 4.40 0.44
CA ILE A 78 -0.48 4.82 1.82
C ILE A 78 0.01 6.26 1.76
N MET A 79 -0.72 7.18 2.38
CA MET A 79 -0.38 8.61 2.45
C MET A 79 -0.19 9.00 3.90
N PRO A 80 1.07 9.04 4.39
CA PRO A 80 1.37 9.41 5.76
C PRO A 80 0.87 10.83 6.05
N GLY A 81 0.32 11.02 7.25
CA GLY A 81 -0.14 12.29 7.77
C GLY A 81 0.06 12.36 9.27
N ASP A 82 -0.24 13.51 9.86
CA ASP A 82 -0.22 13.74 11.30
C ASP A 82 -1.63 14.23 11.72
N PRO A 83 -2.40 13.46 12.51
CA PRO A 83 -1.99 12.31 13.33
C PRO A 83 -2.22 10.92 12.69
N THR A 84 -2.93 10.82 11.57
CA THR A 84 -3.31 9.54 10.95
C THR A 84 -2.73 9.39 9.55
N THR A 85 -2.59 8.13 9.12
CA THR A 85 -2.23 7.77 7.76
C THR A 85 -3.47 7.38 6.97
N LYS A 86 -3.66 8.03 5.83
CA LYS A 86 -4.74 7.68 4.91
C LYS A 86 -4.33 6.48 4.06
N ILE A 87 -5.17 5.46 4.03
CA ILE A 87 -5.02 4.27 3.19
C ILE A 87 -6.14 4.26 2.14
N ILE A 88 -5.78 4.10 0.87
CA ILE A 88 -6.72 3.83 -0.22
C ILE A 88 -6.39 2.44 -0.76
N ARG A 89 -7.35 1.52 -0.70
CA ARG A 89 -7.23 0.14 -1.16
C ARG A 89 -8.06 -0.05 -2.40
N ASN A 90 -7.41 -0.44 -3.50
CA ASN A 90 -8.09 -0.70 -4.75
C ASN A 90 -7.91 -2.16 -5.12
N ARG A 91 -9.02 -2.88 -5.28
CA ARG A 91 -8.98 -4.14 -6.01
C ARG A 91 -8.83 -3.82 -7.49
N VAL A 92 -7.79 -4.37 -8.13
CA VAL A 92 -7.50 -4.13 -9.54
C VAL A 92 -7.95 -5.33 -10.36
N PRO A 93 -8.67 -5.13 -11.49
CA PRO A 93 -9.02 -6.23 -12.38
C PRO A 93 -7.75 -6.92 -12.89
N ASN A 94 -7.77 -8.26 -12.94
CA ASN A 94 -6.76 -9.01 -13.69
C ASN A 94 -7.01 -8.73 -15.18
N ALA A 95 -6.05 -8.06 -15.83
CA ALA A 95 -6.09 -7.77 -17.26
C ALA A 95 -5.92 -9.04 -18.11
#